data_AF-A0A2M6GE04-F1
#
_entry.id   AF-A0A2M6GE04-F1
#
_cell.length_a   1.000
_cell.length_b   1.000
_cell.length_c   1.000
_cell.angle_alpha   90.00
_cell.angle_beta   90.00
_cell.angle_gamma   90.00
#
_symmetry.space_group_name_H-M   'P 1'
#
loop_
_entity.id
_entity.type
_entity.pdbx_description
1 polymer ?
#
loop_
_entity_poly.entity_id
_entity_poly.type
_entity_poly.pdbx_seq_one_letter_code
_entity_poly.pdbx_strand_id
1 'polypeptide(L)'
;MFKYLVITGICLFSSLVGRAQELQCEVVINSDMVQISDRRVFVELRNAVTNFLNNRNWTNQVYRPEERINCRLVITIREAPQIGSYAAVAQIVSSRPVYGTGYETLLMSIADQSWNFDYTEAQPLQFSENTYTSRL
;
A
#
# COMPACT_ATOMS: atom_id res chain seq x y z
N MET A 1 30.41 35.37 -0.90
CA MET A 1 29.18 34.94 -1.58
C MET A 1 29.30 33.55 -2.22
N PHE A 2 30.32 33.27 -3.05
CA PHE A 2 30.49 31.97 -3.73
C PHE A 2 30.49 30.74 -2.79
N LYS A 3 31.06 30.89 -1.58
CA LYS A 3 31.16 29.83 -0.56
C LYS A 3 29.80 29.36 -0.03
N TYR A 4 28.82 30.26 0.07
CA TYR A 4 27.46 29.91 0.51
C TYR A 4 26.69 29.21 -0.60
N LEU A 5 26.89 29.62 -1.86
CA LEU A 5 26.25 29.02 -3.04
C LEU A 5 26.68 27.55 -3.26
N VAL A 6 27.94 27.22 -2.95
CA VAL A 6 28.45 25.84 -2.98
C VAL A 6 27.80 24.99 -1.87
N ILE A 7 27.61 25.53 -0.67
CA ILE A 7 26.97 24.81 0.45
C ILE A 7 25.48 24.55 0.15
N THR A 8 24.76 25.53 -0.42
CA THR A 8 23.36 25.34 -0.81
C THR A 8 23.24 24.30 -1.93
N GLY A 9 24.17 24.29 -2.90
CA GLY A 9 24.21 23.30 -3.97
C GLY A 9 24.46 21.87 -3.49
N ILE A 10 25.32 21.68 -2.48
CA ILE A 10 25.62 20.36 -1.90
C ILE A 10 24.41 19.79 -1.14
N CYS A 11 23.69 20.62 -0.37
CA CYS A 11 22.46 20.18 0.32
C CYS A 11 21.33 19.80 -0.65
N LEU A 12 21.26 20.41 -1.83
CA LEU A 12 20.29 20.08 -2.88
C LEU A 12 20.63 18.79 -3.65
N PHE A 13 21.90 18.38 -3.71
CA PHE A 13 22.29 17.13 -4.37
C PHE A 13 22.09 15.88 -3.50
N SER A 14 22.11 16.01 -2.17
CA SER A 14 21.91 14.87 -1.26
C SER A 14 20.46 14.33 -1.22
N SER A 15 19.47 15.07 -1.73
CA SER A 15 18.07 14.64 -1.75
C SER A 15 17.71 13.73 -2.93
N LEU A 16 18.63 13.49 -3.87
CA LEU A 16 18.35 12.73 -5.11
C LEU A 16 18.45 11.21 -4.96
N VAL A 17 18.83 10.69 -3.78
CA VAL A 17 18.95 9.25 -3.55
C VAL A 17 17.64 8.69 -2.98
N GLY A 18 16.58 8.77 -3.78
CA GLY A 18 15.33 8.03 -3.53
C GLY A 18 15.58 6.54 -3.72
N ARG A 19 16.00 5.84 -2.67
CA ARG A 19 16.10 4.37 -2.66
C ARG A 19 14.68 3.82 -2.64
N ALA A 20 14.33 3.01 -3.63
CA ALA A 20 13.09 2.26 -3.62
C ALA A 20 13.06 1.40 -2.35
N GLN A 21 11.96 1.42 -1.60
CA GLN A 21 11.82 0.81 -0.27
C GLN A 21 10.84 -0.36 -0.33
N GLU A 22 11.06 -1.37 0.53
CA GLU A 22 10.12 -2.48 0.71
C GLU A 22 9.04 -2.13 1.72
N LEU A 23 7.90 -2.81 1.61
CA LEU A 23 6.70 -2.56 2.39
C LEU A 23 6.48 -3.64 3.44
N GLN A 24 5.93 -3.23 4.57
CA GLN A 24 5.31 -4.09 5.57
C GLN A 24 3.89 -3.58 5.80
N CYS A 25 2.95 -4.12 5.02
CA CYS A 25 1.55 -3.74 5.02
C CYS A 25 0.71 -4.64 5.93
N GLU A 26 -0.01 -4.04 6.87
CA GLU A 26 -1.13 -4.66 7.57
C GLU A 26 -2.43 -4.38 6.79
N VAL A 27 -3.14 -5.44 6.40
CA VAL A 27 -4.41 -5.34 5.67
C VAL A 27 -5.57 -5.74 6.57
N VAL A 28 -6.53 -4.83 6.74
CA VAL A 28 -7.75 -5.03 7.51
C VAL A 28 -8.94 -4.90 6.57
N ILE A 29 -9.84 -5.88 6.58
CA ILE A 29 -11.07 -5.85 5.79
C ILE A 29 -12.27 -5.85 6.73
N ASN A 30 -13.04 -4.77 6.70
CA ASN A 30 -14.30 -4.63 7.43
C ASN A 30 -15.45 -4.94 6.47
N SER A 31 -16.27 -5.93 6.83
CA SER A 31 -17.42 -6.37 6.03
C SER A 31 -18.73 -6.39 6.82
N ASP A 32 -18.75 -5.79 8.02
CA ASP A 32 -19.90 -5.83 8.94
C ASP A 32 -21.18 -5.24 8.35
N MET A 33 -21.05 -4.26 7.44
CA MET A 33 -22.17 -3.57 6.82
C MET A 33 -22.79 -4.36 5.66
N VAL A 34 -22.09 -5.37 5.11
CA VAL A 34 -22.54 -6.09 3.91
C VAL A 34 -23.16 -7.44 4.29
N GLN A 35 -24.38 -7.68 3.81
CA GLN A 35 -25.08 -8.95 3.99
C GLN A 35 -24.78 -9.87 2.80
N ILE A 36 -23.64 -10.55 2.87
CA ILE A 36 -23.25 -11.61 1.91
C ILE A 36 -23.39 -12.99 2.56
N SER A 37 -23.76 -13.98 1.75
CA SER A 37 -23.89 -15.38 2.15
C SER A 37 -22.54 -16.01 2.53
N ASP A 38 -21.49 -15.76 1.76
CA ASP A 38 -20.15 -16.30 2.02
C ASP A 38 -19.17 -15.21 2.48
N ARG A 39 -18.92 -15.15 3.80
CA ARG A 39 -17.93 -14.23 4.37
C ARG A 39 -16.49 -14.70 4.21
N ARG A 40 -16.25 -15.93 3.78
CA ARG A 40 -14.91 -16.49 3.60
C ARG A 40 -14.15 -15.77 2.49
N VAL A 41 -14.87 -15.26 1.49
CA VAL A 41 -14.31 -14.45 0.40
C VAL A 41 -13.49 -13.27 0.91
N PHE A 42 -13.90 -12.63 2.01
CA PHE A 42 -13.17 -11.49 2.58
C PHE A 42 -11.92 -11.91 3.35
N VAL A 43 -11.91 -13.11 3.94
CA VAL A 43 -10.71 -13.67 4.58
C VAL A 43 -9.67 -14.01 3.51
N GLU A 44 -10.11 -14.62 2.41
CA GLU A 44 -9.25 -14.93 1.26
C GLU A 44 -8.74 -13.66 0.58
N LEU A 45 -9.61 -12.66 0.37
CA LEU A 45 -9.20 -11.35 -0.16
C LEU A 45 -8.14 -10.70 0.72
N ARG A 46 -8.33 -10.69 2.04
CA ARG A 46 -7.33 -10.17 2.99
C ARG A 46 -6.00 -10.90 2.85
N ASN A 47 -6.03 -12.23 2.80
CA ASN A 47 -4.81 -13.04 2.64
C ASN A 47 -4.12 -12.76 1.30
N ALA A 48 -4.90 -12.68 0.21
CA ALA A 48 -4.40 -12.41 -1.14
C ALA A 48 -3.72 -11.04 -1.21
N VAL A 49 -4.36 -9.98 -0.71
CA VAL A 49 -3.80 -8.62 -0.71
C VAL A 49 -2.58 -8.52 0.21
N THR A 50 -2.63 -9.14 1.40
CA THR A 50 -1.48 -9.18 2.33
C THR A 50 -0.28 -9.85 1.66
N ASN A 51 -0.49 -11.01 1.04
CA ASN A 51 0.57 -11.74 0.33
C ASN A 51 1.10 -10.95 -0.86
N PHE A 52 0.21 -10.31 -1.64
CA PHE A 52 0.59 -9.50 -2.78
C PHE A 52 1.46 -8.29 -2.39
N LEU A 53 1.14 -7.63 -1.28
CA LEU A 53 1.89 -6.46 -0.83
C LEU A 53 3.23 -6.83 -0.16
N ASN A 54 3.25 -7.87 0.68
CA ASN A 54 4.40 -8.17 1.55
C ASN A 54 5.39 -9.21 0.98
N ASN A 55 4.95 -10.10 0.09
CA ASN A 55 5.79 -11.17 -0.47
C ASN A 55 6.27 -10.88 -1.89
N ARG A 56 5.93 -9.70 -2.43
CA ARG A 56 6.45 -9.20 -3.70
C ARG A 56 7.67 -8.32 -3.42
N ASN A 57 8.74 -8.52 -4.18
CA ASN A 57 9.87 -7.59 -4.19
C ASN A 57 9.47 -6.37 -5.02
N TRP A 58 9.36 -5.22 -4.37
CA TRP A 58 9.13 -3.94 -5.05
C TRP A 58 10.43 -3.32 -5.55
N THR A 59 11.56 -3.85 -5.07
CA THR A 59 12.88 -3.33 -5.30
C THR A 59 13.87 -4.46 -5.55
N ASN A 60 15.05 -4.13 -6.08
CA ASN A 60 16.13 -5.10 -6.28
C ASN A 60 17.06 -5.23 -5.05
N GLN A 61 16.69 -4.65 -3.90
CA GLN A 61 17.54 -4.62 -2.70
C GLN A 61 16.96 -5.49 -1.59
N VAL A 62 17.82 -6.08 -0.77
CA VAL A 62 17.41 -6.87 0.41
C VAL A 62 17.32 -5.93 1.61
N TYR A 63 16.17 -5.93 2.28
CA TYR A 63 15.90 -5.10 3.45
C TYR A 63 15.65 -5.95 4.69
N ARG A 64 16.11 -5.47 5.84
CA ARG A 64 15.72 -6.04 7.13
C ARG A 64 14.27 -5.66 7.46
N PRO A 65 13.51 -6.48 8.20
CA PRO A 65 12.12 -6.18 8.56
C PRO A 65 11.91 -4.77 9.16
N GLU A 66 12.83 -4.32 10.00
CA GLU A 66 12.86 -3.00 10.66
C GLU A 66 13.18 -1.82 9.73
N GLU A 67 13.67 -2.08 8.52
CA GLU A 67 13.95 -1.05 7.51
C GLU A 67 12.77 -0.85 6.55
N ARG A 68 11.81 -1.78 6.56
CA ARG A 68 10.61 -1.71 5.71
C ARG A 68 9.70 -0.58 6.17
N ILE A 69 8.96 0.00 5.23
CA ILE A 69 7.95 1.01 5.54
C ILE A 69 6.74 0.31 6.14
N ASN A 70 6.28 0.79 7.29
CA ASN A 70 5.03 0.33 7.88
C ASN A 70 3.88 0.94 7.08
N CYS A 71 2.94 0.10 6.67
CA CYS A 71 1.74 0.52 5.95
C CYS A 71 0.53 -0.16 6.56
N ARG A 72 -0.59 0.55 6.60
CA ARG A 72 -1.87 0.03 7.04
C ARG A 72 -2.90 0.34 5.96
N LEU A 73 -3.45 -0.72 5.39
CA LEU A 73 -4.54 -0.69 4.42
C LEU A 73 -5.81 -1.16 5.10
N VAL A 74 -6.78 -0.26 5.24
CA VAL A 74 -8.11 -0.58 5.74
C VAL A 74 -9.08 -0.53 4.57
N ILE A 75 -9.76 -1.65 4.33
CA ILE A 75 -10.78 -1.78 3.29
C ILE A 75 -12.11 -1.98 3.98
N THR A 76 -13.04 -1.06 3.79
CA THR A 76 -14.40 -1.19 4.32
C THR A 76 -15.36 -1.44 3.17
N ILE A 77 -15.89 -2.66 3.09
CA ILE A 77 -16.85 -3.06 2.06
C ILE A 77 -18.20 -2.42 2.39
N ARG A 78 -18.73 -1.63 1.46
CA ARG A 78 -20.04 -0.99 1.59
C ARG A 78 -21.13 -1.86 0.97
N GLU A 79 -20.91 -2.26 -0.28
CA GLU A 79 -21.90 -2.97 -1.08
C GLU A 79 -21.24 -4.02 -1.97
N ALA A 80 -22.00 -5.04 -2.35
CA ALA A 80 -21.60 -6.06 -3.29
C ALA A 80 -22.72 -6.22 -4.34
N PRO A 81 -22.75 -5.36 -5.38
CA PRO A 81 -23.84 -5.35 -6.35
C PRO A 81 -23.95 -6.64 -7.15
N GLN A 82 -22.82 -7.32 -7.38
CA GLN A 82 -22.76 -8.59 -8.09
C GLN A 82 -21.74 -9.51 -7.42
N ILE A 83 -21.88 -10.83 -7.63
CA ILE A 83 -20.89 -11.80 -7.12
C ILE A 83 -19.54 -11.48 -7.78
N GLY A 84 -18.54 -11.21 -6.95
CA GLY A 84 -17.20 -10.86 -7.40
C GLY A 84 -16.99 -9.38 -7.73
N SER A 85 -17.99 -8.51 -7.58
CA SER A 85 -17.85 -7.05 -7.73
C SER A 85 -18.22 -6.33 -6.44
N TYR A 86 -17.35 -5.45 -5.96
CA TYR A 86 -17.45 -4.84 -4.64
C TYR A 86 -17.27 -3.33 -4.71
N ALA A 87 -18.13 -2.61 -3.98
CA ALA A 87 -17.98 -1.19 -3.72
C ALA A 87 -17.50 -0.99 -2.28
N ALA A 88 -16.38 -0.29 -2.13
CA ALA A 88 -15.66 -0.18 -0.87
C ALA A 88 -15.07 1.21 -0.64
N VAL A 89 -14.57 1.41 0.57
CA VAL A 89 -13.73 2.55 0.96
C VAL A 89 -12.36 2.02 1.31
N ALA A 90 -11.33 2.60 0.69
CA ALA A 90 -9.94 2.33 1.02
C ALA A 90 -9.39 3.43 1.90
N GLN A 91 -8.61 3.07 2.91
CA GLN A 91 -7.73 4.01 3.58
C GLN A 91 -6.34 3.40 3.68
N ILE A 92 -5.36 4.13 3.16
CA ILE A 92 -3.95 3.75 3.15
C ILE A 92 -3.19 4.76 3.97
N VAL A 93 -2.48 4.28 4.99
CA VAL A 93 -1.59 5.10 5.82
C VAL A 93 -0.23 4.42 5.84
N SER A 94 0.83 5.14 5.48
CA SER A 94 2.20 4.65 5.59
C SER A 94 3.03 5.53 6.52
N SER A 95 3.82 4.89 7.38
CA SER A 95 4.67 5.54 8.37
C SER A 95 6.06 4.90 8.38
N ARG A 96 7.05 5.69 8.81
CA ARG A 96 8.42 5.23 8.98
C ARG A 96 8.97 5.64 10.35
N PRO A 97 9.59 4.73 11.11
CA PRO A 97 10.29 5.08 12.34
C PRO A 97 11.51 5.95 12.03
N VAL A 98 11.68 7.05 12.76
CA VAL A 98 12.86 7.90 12.67
C VAL A 98 14.00 7.23 13.42
N TYR A 99 15.10 6.99 12.71
CA TYR A 99 16.26 6.29 13.25
C TYR A 99 16.72 6.85 14.60
N GLY A 100 16.92 5.96 15.58
CA GLY A 100 17.40 6.31 16.91
C GLY A 100 16.34 6.96 17.82
N THR A 101 15.07 6.97 17.42
CA THR A 101 13.97 7.52 18.22
C THR A 101 12.78 6.56 18.24
N GLY A 102 11.84 6.78 19.17
CA GLY A 102 10.54 6.09 19.18
C GLY A 102 9.46 6.79 18.33
N TYR A 103 9.82 7.81 17.55
CA TYR A 103 8.86 8.56 16.75
C TYR A 103 8.69 7.97 15.37
N GLU A 104 7.44 7.87 14.92
CA GLU A 104 7.10 7.56 13.53
C GLU A 104 6.74 8.83 12.77
N THR A 105 7.21 8.92 11.53
CA THR A 105 6.84 9.98 10.60
C THR A 105 5.84 9.43 9.58
N LEU A 106 4.72 10.13 9.41
CA LEU A 106 3.75 9.84 8.36
C LEU A 106 4.36 10.15 6.99
N LEU A 107 4.42 9.17 6.10
CA LEU A 107 4.86 9.34 4.73
C LEU A 107 3.70 9.64 3.80
N MET A 108 2.59 8.92 3.95
CA MET A 108 1.42 9.03 3.09
C MET A 108 0.14 8.69 3.86
N SER A 109 -0.92 9.44 3.61
CA SER A 109 -2.27 9.13 4.10
C SER A 109 -3.26 9.47 3.00
N ILE A 110 -3.89 8.45 2.43
CA ILE A 110 -4.86 8.57 1.34
C ILE A 110 -6.12 7.82 1.75
N ALA A 111 -7.27 8.42 1.49
CA ALA A 111 -8.56 7.77 1.64
C ALA A 111 -9.30 7.86 0.30
N ASP A 112 -9.71 6.72 -0.23
CA ASP A 112 -10.58 6.62 -1.39
C ASP A 112 -11.98 6.22 -0.92
N GLN A 113 -12.95 7.11 -1.12
CA GLN A 113 -14.34 6.93 -0.67
C GLN A 113 -15.20 6.12 -1.65
N SER A 114 -14.71 5.89 -2.88
CA SER A 114 -15.44 5.25 -3.98
C SER A 114 -14.56 4.22 -4.67
N TRP A 115 -14.01 3.29 -3.90
CA TRP A 115 -13.17 2.24 -4.42
C TRP A 115 -14.00 1.05 -4.88
N ASN A 116 -14.23 0.96 -6.19
CA ASN A 116 -14.89 -0.18 -6.80
C ASN A 116 -13.84 -1.14 -7.38
N PHE A 117 -13.97 -2.43 -7.07
CA PHE A 117 -13.04 -3.45 -7.57
C PHE A 117 -13.75 -4.77 -7.79
N ASP A 118 -13.22 -5.55 -8.72
CA ASP A 118 -13.63 -6.92 -8.95
C ASP A 118 -12.61 -7.89 -8.34
N TYR A 119 -13.11 -8.91 -7.67
CA TYR A 119 -12.30 -9.96 -7.06
C TYR A 119 -12.95 -11.32 -7.29
N THR A 120 -12.17 -12.22 -7.89
CA THR A 120 -12.57 -13.62 -8.08
C THR A 120 -11.65 -14.51 -7.26
N GLU A 121 -12.25 -15.41 -6.49
CA GLU A 121 -11.51 -16.39 -5.70
C GLU A 121 -10.62 -17.25 -6.60
N ALA A 122 -9.48 -17.71 -6.06
CA ALA A 122 -8.45 -18.46 -6.78
C ALA A 122 -7.73 -17.73 -7.93
N GLN A 123 -8.12 -16.50 -8.28
CA GLN A 123 -7.35 -15.69 -9.22
C GLN A 123 -6.18 -15.00 -8.50
N PRO A 124 -4.92 -15.24 -8.92
CA PRO A 124 -3.79 -14.55 -8.33
C PRO A 124 -3.79 -13.07 -8.71
N LEU A 125 -3.49 -12.20 -7.73
CA LEU A 125 -3.27 -10.78 -7.97
C LEU A 125 -1.98 -10.61 -8.78
N GLN A 126 -2.11 -10.13 -10.03
CA GLN A 126 -0.98 -9.88 -10.92
C GLN A 126 -0.76 -8.38 -11.09
N PHE A 127 0.51 -7.97 -10.98
CA PHE A 127 0.94 -6.61 -11.31
C PHE A 127 1.96 -6.69 -12.43
N SER A 128 1.71 -5.92 -13.49
CA SER A 128 2.57 -5.79 -14.65
C SER A 128 2.99 -4.34 -14.78
N GLU A 129 4.28 -4.07 -14.63
CA GLU A 129 4.85 -2.71 -14.73
C GLU A 129 4.63 -2.07 -16.12
N ASN A 130 4.54 -2.92 -17.15
CA ASN A 130 4.42 -2.49 -18.54
C ASN A 130 2.98 -2.55 -19.08
N THR A 131 2.03 -3.01 -18.27
CA THR A 131 0.63 -3.16 -18.69
C THR A 131 -0.27 -2.38 -17.75
N TYR A 132 -0.66 -1.19 -18.19
CA TYR A 132 -1.79 -0.48 -17.59
C TYR A 132 -3.07 -1.16 -18.09
N THR A 133 -3.69 -1.99 -17.26
CA THR A 133 -4.95 -2.67 -17.59
C THR A 133 -6.18 -1.75 -17.54
N SER A 134 -6.00 -0.46 -17.23
CA SER A 134 -7.10 0.50 -17.22
C SER A 134 -6.78 1.71 -18.11
N ARG A 135 -7.60 1.89 -19.15
CA ARG A 135 -7.77 3.17 -19.83
C ARG A 135 -8.86 3.93 -19.07
N LEU A 136 -8.45 4.77 -18.13
CA LEU A 136 -9.29 5.83 -17.57
C LEU A 136 -8.57 7.16 -17.80
#